data_AF-A0A3B0UKY1-F1
#
_entry.id   AF-A0A3B0UKY1-F1
#
_cell.length_a   1.000
_cell.length_b   1.000
_cell.length_c   1.000
_cell.angle_alpha   90.00
_cell.angle_beta   90.00
_cell.angle_gamma   90.00
#
_symmetry.space_group_name_H-M   'P 1'
#
loop_
_entity.id
_entity.type
_entity.pdbx_description
1 polymer ?
#
loop_
_entity_poly.entity_id
_entity_poly.type
_entity_poly.pdbx_seq_one_letter_code
_entity_poly.pdbx_strand_id
1 'polypeptide(L)'
;MLNNSVDMKKNTLFVLILITLFSCKNNDCSDYACFTPPPSFIFELVDKSTGENLFSNGSLSPDEIRVFDEENNRFNASFISEDNVNIIDVSEIGWNLGSHSYMLIAGIDLEINIVLEIEEKNENCCTYFEVINFQILNYEFSKSNTTGIITVLIP
;
A
#
# COMPACT_ATOMS: atom_id res chain seq x y z
N MET A 1 -52.98 -39.15 -50.86
CA MET A 1 -52.94 -39.10 -49.38
C MET A 1 -51.49 -39.01 -48.95
N LEU A 2 -51.11 -37.91 -48.30
CA LEU A 2 -50.24 -37.84 -47.12
C LEU A 2 -49.85 -36.36 -46.95
N ASN A 3 -50.66 -35.69 -46.15
CA ASN A 3 -50.48 -34.31 -45.71
C ASN A 3 -49.61 -34.36 -44.46
N ASN A 4 -48.33 -34.05 -44.56
CA ASN A 4 -47.45 -33.94 -43.39
C ASN A 4 -47.51 -32.50 -42.88
N SER A 5 -48.47 -32.21 -42.01
CA SER A 5 -48.42 -31.03 -41.15
C SER A 5 -47.31 -31.23 -40.14
N VAL A 6 -46.16 -30.60 -40.35
CA VAL A 6 -45.13 -30.49 -39.32
C VAL A 6 -45.67 -29.55 -38.24
N ASP A 7 -46.02 -30.10 -37.08
CA ASP A 7 -46.47 -29.37 -35.90
C ASP A 7 -45.37 -28.43 -35.39
N MET A 8 -45.37 -27.18 -35.87
CA MET A 8 -44.45 -26.10 -35.49
C MET A 8 -44.72 -25.51 -34.08
N LYS A 9 -45.30 -26.27 -33.15
CA LYS A 9 -45.56 -25.80 -31.78
C LYS A 9 -44.67 -26.43 -30.71
N LYS A 10 -43.94 -27.51 -31.01
CA LYS A 10 -43.11 -28.21 -30.02
C LYS A 10 -41.61 -27.91 -30.13
N ASN A 11 -41.16 -27.33 -31.25
CA ASN A 11 -39.74 -27.05 -31.49
C ASN A 11 -39.28 -25.63 -31.14
N THR A 12 -40.22 -24.72 -30.85
CA THR A 12 -39.93 -23.30 -30.59
C THR A 12 -39.43 -23.05 -29.15
N LEU A 13 -39.76 -23.95 -28.21
CA LEU A 13 -39.31 -23.85 -26.81
C LEU A 13 -37.81 -24.14 -26.65
N PHE A 14 -37.26 -25.03 -27.48
CA PHE A 14 -35.86 -25.46 -27.40
C PHE A 14 -34.88 -24.37 -27.86
N VAL A 15 -35.29 -23.52 -28.81
CA VAL A 15 -34.49 -22.41 -29.32
C VAL A 15 -34.37 -21.28 -28.30
N LEU A 16 -35.38 -21.06 -27.46
CA LEU A 16 -35.38 -20.00 -26.44
C LEU A 16 -34.40 -20.30 -25.28
N ILE A 17 -34.20 -21.58 -24.94
CA ILE A 17 -33.28 -22.04 -23.88
C ILE A 17 -31.81 -21.90 -24.29
N LEU A 18 -31.49 -21.99 -25.58
CA LEU A 18 -30.12 -21.86 -26.08
C LEU A 18 -29.60 -20.40 -26.01
N ILE A 19 -30.49 -19.40 -26.06
CA ILE A 19 -30.11 -17.98 -26.06
C ILE A 19 -29.71 -17.51 -24.64
N THR A 20 -30.24 -18.12 -23.58
CA THR A 20 -29.90 -17.74 -22.20
C THR A 20 -28.55 -18.28 -21.72
N LEU A 21 -27.93 -19.19 -22.46
CA LEU A 21 -26.63 -19.79 -22.11
C LEU A 21 -25.44 -18.98 -22.66
N PHE A 22 -25.67 -18.00 -23.53
CA PHE A 22 -24.63 -17.08 -24.03
C PHE A 22 -24.59 -15.77 -23.25
N SER A 23 -24.74 -15.84 -21.92
CA SER A 23 -24.39 -14.69 -21.08
C SER A 23 -22.86 -14.56 -21.10
N CYS A 24 -22.35 -13.74 -22.03
CA CYS A 24 -20.95 -13.35 -22.03
C CYS A 24 -20.69 -12.57 -20.73
N LYS A 25 -19.83 -13.08 -19.86
CA LYS A 25 -19.17 -12.24 -18.85
C LYS A 25 -18.25 -11.30 -19.61
N ASN A 26 -18.78 -10.18 -20.08
CA ASN A 26 -17.95 -9.07 -20.51
C ASN A 26 -17.32 -8.50 -19.24
N ASN A 27 -16.15 -9.03 -18.85
CA ASN A 27 -15.28 -8.38 -17.88
C ASN A 27 -14.57 -7.23 -18.63
N ASP A 28 -15.37 -6.28 -19.13
CA ASP A 28 -14.87 -5.14 -19.87
C ASP A 28 -14.35 -4.13 -18.86
N CYS A 29 -13.05 -4.23 -18.57
CA CYS A 29 -12.38 -3.30 -17.67
C CYS A 29 -12.04 -1.96 -18.36
N SER A 30 -12.44 -1.76 -19.62
CA SER A 30 -12.13 -0.55 -20.40
C SER A 30 -12.65 0.74 -19.79
N ASP A 31 -13.76 0.64 -19.04
CA ASP A 31 -14.48 1.80 -18.49
C ASP A 31 -14.15 2.05 -17.00
N TYR A 32 -13.29 1.21 -16.39
CA TYR A 32 -12.92 1.27 -14.98
C TYR A 32 -11.46 1.71 -14.81
N ALA A 33 -11.27 3.00 -14.52
CA ALA A 33 -9.98 3.53 -14.06
C ALA A 33 -9.97 3.56 -12.53
N CYS A 34 -9.67 2.42 -11.88
CA CYS A 34 -9.48 2.36 -10.43
C CYS A 34 -8.06 1.91 -10.08
N PHE A 35 -7.39 2.80 -9.36
CA PHE A 35 -6.02 2.63 -8.90
C PHE A 35 -5.90 3.24 -7.50
N THR A 36 -5.46 2.44 -6.54
CA THR A 36 -5.15 2.90 -5.17
C THR A 36 -3.64 2.78 -4.98
N PRO A 37 -2.91 3.88 -4.71
CA PRO A 37 -1.48 3.83 -4.48
C PRO A 37 -1.13 3.03 -3.21
N PRO A 38 0.14 2.65 -3.01
CA PRO A 38 0.61 2.12 -1.75
C PRO A 38 0.31 3.04 -0.56
N PRO A 39 0.14 2.50 0.65
CA PRO A 39 -0.02 3.32 1.83
C PRO A 39 1.24 4.15 2.10
N SER A 40 1.05 5.32 2.70
CA SER A 40 2.17 6.17 3.12
C SER A 40 2.93 5.59 4.30
N PHE A 41 4.25 5.75 4.28
CA PHE A 41 5.15 5.34 5.36
C PHE A 41 5.70 6.60 6.03
N ILE A 42 4.98 7.04 7.05
CA ILE A 42 5.25 8.29 7.78
C ILE A 42 5.70 7.95 9.20
N PHE A 43 6.83 8.50 9.61
CA PHE A 43 7.46 8.20 10.90
C PHE A 43 7.46 9.42 11.82
N GLU A 44 7.16 9.16 13.08
CA GLU A 44 7.39 10.08 14.18
C GLU A 44 8.43 9.48 15.12
N LEU A 45 9.49 10.23 15.43
CA LEU A 45 10.57 9.77 16.30
C LEU A 45 10.41 10.43 17.66
N VAL A 46 10.15 9.63 18.70
CA VAL A 46 9.90 10.14 20.06
C VAL A 46 10.86 9.50 21.04
N ASP A 47 11.30 10.29 22.01
CA ASP A 47 12.03 9.79 23.18
C ASP A 47 11.10 8.89 24.01
N LYS A 48 11.54 7.67 24.30
CA LYS A 48 10.75 6.66 24.99
C LYS A 48 10.44 7.04 26.45
N SER A 49 11.32 7.80 27.09
CA SER A 49 11.23 8.13 28.51
C SER A 49 10.31 9.32 28.77
N THR A 50 10.30 10.30 27.87
CA THR A 50 9.57 11.56 27.99
C THR A 50 8.34 11.62 27.11
N GLY A 51 8.32 10.88 26.01
CA GLY A 51 7.31 10.99 24.95
C GLY A 51 7.48 12.23 24.07
N GLU A 52 8.57 12.99 24.22
CA GLU A 52 8.84 14.17 23.40
C GLU A 52 9.34 13.78 22.01
N ASN A 53 8.87 14.51 20.99
CA ASN A 53 9.37 14.37 19.63
C ASN A 53 10.82 14.88 19.54
N LEU A 54 11.71 14.06 18.98
CA LEU A 54 13.15 14.31 18.95
C LEU A 54 13.56 15.46 18.02
N PHE A 55 12.74 15.83 17.05
CA PHE A 55 12.94 17.03 16.24
C PHE A 55 12.44 18.27 16.98
N SER A 56 11.32 18.16 17.70
CA SER A 56 10.76 19.26 18.48
C SER A 56 11.68 19.73 19.61
N ASN A 57 12.39 18.81 20.28
CA ASN A 57 13.32 19.14 21.35
C ASN A 57 14.75 19.46 20.85
N GLY A 58 14.98 19.41 19.53
CA GLY A 58 16.26 19.75 18.91
C GLY A 58 17.34 18.67 19.02
N SER A 59 16.99 17.45 19.46
CA SER A 59 17.94 16.32 19.51
C SER A 59 18.31 15.81 18.12
N LEU A 60 17.41 15.95 17.15
CA LEU A 60 17.63 15.59 15.75
C LEU A 60 17.43 16.79 14.82
N SER A 61 18.23 16.85 13.75
CA SER A 61 18.06 17.82 12.67
C SER A 61 17.38 17.19 11.45
N PRO A 62 16.38 17.85 10.84
CA PRO A 62 15.78 17.39 9.59
C PRO A 62 16.76 17.20 8.43
N ASP A 63 17.81 18.02 8.37
CA ASP A 63 18.82 17.98 7.31
C ASP A 63 19.69 16.71 7.33
N GLU A 64 19.61 15.95 8.41
CA GLU A 64 20.40 14.73 8.62
C GLU A 64 19.62 13.46 8.28
N ILE A 65 18.37 13.59 7.81
CA ILE A 65 17.53 12.46 7.42
C ILE A 65 18.02 11.85 6.11
N ARG A 66 18.25 10.53 6.12
CA ARG A 66 18.61 9.76 4.92
C ARG A 66 17.94 8.40 4.94
N VAL A 67 17.61 7.89 3.77
CA VAL A 67 17.00 6.56 3.61
C VAL A 67 17.73 5.80 2.53
N PHE A 68 18.10 4.56 2.84
CA PHE A 68 18.79 3.65 1.94
C PHE A 68 18.11 2.28 1.93
N ASP A 69 18.26 1.53 0.85
CA ASP A 69 17.97 0.09 0.82
C ASP A 69 19.22 -0.75 1.15
N GLU A 70 19.08 -2.08 1.12
CA GLU A 70 20.18 -3.03 1.32
C GLU A 70 21.32 -2.93 0.29
N GLU A 71 21.06 -2.34 -0.87
CA GLU A 71 22.05 -2.14 -1.95
C GLU A 71 22.73 -0.76 -1.88
N ASN A 72 22.39 0.06 -0.87
CA ASN A 72 22.81 1.46 -0.69
C ASN A 72 22.24 2.44 -1.74
N ASN A 73 21.15 2.09 -2.42
CA ASN A 73 20.41 3.05 -3.22
C ASN A 73 19.70 4.03 -2.29
N ARG A 74 19.75 5.33 -2.63
CA ARG A 74 19.15 6.39 -1.82
C ARG A 74 17.69 6.62 -2.22
N PHE A 75 16.82 6.71 -1.23
CA PHE A 75 15.41 7.07 -1.38
C PHE A 75 15.13 8.50 -0.90
N ASN A 76 14.11 9.13 -1.46
CA ASN A 76 13.67 10.43 -1.00
C ASN A 76 12.95 10.29 0.34
N ALA A 77 13.29 11.20 1.25
CA ALA A 77 12.57 11.42 2.48
C ALA A 77 12.21 12.90 2.54
N SER A 78 10.97 13.21 2.92
CA SER A 78 10.51 14.57 3.14
C SER A 78 10.26 14.78 4.62
N PHE A 79 10.81 15.85 5.19
CA PHE A 79 10.46 16.27 6.54
C PHE A 79 9.29 17.24 6.49
N ILE A 80 8.24 16.97 7.29
CA ILE A 80 7.05 17.80 7.38
C ILE A 80 7.01 18.40 8.79
N SER A 81 6.98 19.73 8.84
CA SER A 81 6.90 20.53 10.07
C SER A 81 5.79 21.56 9.96
N GLU A 82 4.59 21.20 10.39
CA GLU A 82 3.40 22.07 10.38
C GLU A 82 2.56 21.81 11.64
N ASP A 83 1.97 22.86 12.23
CA ASP A 83 1.08 22.76 13.39
C ASP A 83 1.63 21.94 14.58
N ASN A 84 2.93 22.11 14.88
CA ASN A 84 3.70 21.36 15.89
C ASN A 84 3.83 19.85 15.63
N VAL A 85 3.52 19.38 14.43
CA VAL A 85 3.80 18.03 13.96
C VAL A 85 5.18 18.03 13.33
N ASN A 86 6.03 17.07 13.70
CA ASN A 86 7.36 16.86 13.12
C ASN A 86 7.51 15.40 12.73
N ILE A 87 7.39 15.10 11.44
CA ILE A 87 7.34 13.75 10.89
C ILE A 87 8.19 13.60 9.64
N ILE A 88 8.58 12.36 9.36
CA ILE A 88 9.37 11.98 8.19
C ILE A 88 8.48 11.18 7.26
N ASP A 89 8.24 11.67 6.05
CA ASP A 89 7.55 10.95 5.00
C ASP A 89 8.56 10.21 4.11
N VAL A 90 8.44 8.89 4.08
CA VAL A 90 9.27 7.96 3.31
C VAL A 90 8.41 7.13 2.36
N SER A 91 7.26 7.64 1.93
CA SER A 91 6.27 6.88 1.16
C SER A 91 6.78 6.32 -0.18
N GLU A 92 7.92 6.77 -0.68
CA GLU A 92 8.56 6.22 -1.89
C GLU A 92 8.85 4.71 -1.77
N ILE A 93 9.21 4.22 -0.57
CA ILE A 93 9.54 2.80 -0.36
C ILE A 93 8.35 1.86 -0.60
N GLY A 94 7.12 2.38 -0.51
CA GLY A 94 5.90 1.60 -0.73
C GLY A 94 5.71 1.16 -2.17
N TRP A 95 6.44 1.74 -3.12
CA TRP A 95 6.35 1.43 -4.54
C TRP A 95 7.24 0.26 -4.97
N ASN A 96 8.15 -0.18 -4.10
CA ASN A 96 9.01 -1.32 -4.39
C ASN A 96 8.30 -2.62 -4.03
N LEU A 97 7.90 -3.38 -5.05
CA LEU A 97 7.24 -4.67 -4.91
C LEU A 97 8.20 -5.77 -4.43
N GLY A 98 7.67 -6.70 -3.65
CA GLY A 98 8.46 -7.77 -3.00
C GLY A 98 8.93 -7.36 -1.61
N SER A 99 9.85 -8.15 -1.06
CA SER A 99 10.40 -7.99 0.28
C SER A 99 11.74 -7.25 0.20
N HIS A 100 11.84 -6.11 0.89
CA HIS A 100 13.01 -5.22 0.88
C HIS A 100 13.35 -4.76 2.30
N SER A 101 14.59 -4.35 2.50
CA SER A 101 15.07 -3.81 3.78
C SER A 101 15.53 -2.37 3.62
N TYR A 102 15.07 -1.49 4.50
CA TYR A 102 15.41 -0.08 4.47
C TYR A 102 16.06 0.36 5.76
N MET A 103 16.95 1.33 5.63
CA MET A 103 17.66 1.96 6.71
C MET A 103 17.33 3.45 6.72
N LEU A 104 16.51 3.87 7.69
CA LEU A 104 16.20 5.29 7.95
C LEU A 104 17.20 5.82 8.99
N ILE A 105 18.07 6.71 8.55
CA ILE A 105 19.07 7.38 9.38
C ILE A 105 18.56 8.78 9.72
N ALA A 106 18.68 9.17 10.99
CA ALA A 106 18.45 10.54 11.43
C ALA A 106 19.55 10.94 12.43
N GLY A 107 20.39 11.91 12.09
CA GLY A 107 21.56 12.25 12.90
C GLY A 107 22.74 11.29 12.70
N ILE A 108 23.66 11.26 13.67
CA ILE A 108 24.94 10.52 13.56
C ILE A 108 24.80 9.05 13.98
N ASP A 109 24.05 8.78 15.05
CA ASP A 109 24.04 7.46 15.72
C ASP A 109 22.68 6.76 15.72
N LEU A 110 21.66 7.35 15.08
CA LEU A 110 20.32 6.78 15.03
C LEU A 110 20.01 6.23 13.63
N GLU A 111 19.83 4.90 13.61
CA GLU A 111 19.57 4.08 12.43
C GLU A 111 18.36 3.20 12.72
N ILE A 112 17.30 3.31 11.93
CA ILE A 112 16.05 2.56 12.09
C ILE A 112 15.95 1.55 10.94
N ASN A 113 15.96 0.27 11.27
CA ASN A 113 15.96 -0.82 10.31
C ASN A 113 14.54 -1.34 10.07
N ILE A 114 14.08 -1.18 8.84
CA ILE A 114 12.71 -1.44 8.40
C ILE A 114 12.74 -2.63 7.44
N VAL A 115 11.83 -3.58 7.63
CA VAL A 115 11.53 -4.62 6.64
C VAL A 115 10.13 -4.37 6.12
N LEU A 116 9.99 -4.34 4.80
CA LEU A 116 8.73 -4.06 4.12
C LEU A 116 8.52 -5.04 2.98
N GLU A 117 7.34 -5.64 2.94
CA GLU A 117 6.89 -6.49 1.83
C GLU A 117 5.57 -5.97 1.27
N ILE A 118 5.58 -5.64 -0.02
CA ILE A 118 4.42 -5.12 -0.74
C ILE A 118 4.10 -6.02 -1.93
N GLU A 119 2.82 -6.31 -2.12
CA GLU A 119 2.31 -6.97 -3.32
C GLU A 119 1.31 -6.09 -4.06
N GLU A 120 1.43 -6.03 -5.39
CA GLU A 120 0.37 -5.47 -6.23
C GLU A 120 -0.74 -6.51 -6.41
N LYS A 121 -1.97 -6.10 -6.14
CA LYS A 121 -3.18 -6.91 -6.34
C LYS A 121 -4.03 -6.31 -7.45
N ASN A 122 -4.64 -7.19 -8.23
CA ASN A 122 -5.65 -6.81 -9.21
C ASN A 122 -6.94 -7.58 -8.93
N GLU A 123 -7.98 -6.88 -8.48
CA GLU A 123 -9.29 -7.47 -8.19
C GLU A 123 -10.40 -6.60 -8.78
N ASN A 124 -11.38 -7.23 -9.43
CA ASN A 124 -12.54 -6.54 -10.02
C ASN A 124 -12.17 -5.33 -10.91
N CYS A 125 -11.13 -5.49 -11.75
CA CYS A 125 -10.55 -4.43 -12.60
C CYS A 125 -9.78 -3.32 -11.87
N CYS A 126 -9.56 -3.43 -10.55
CA CYS A 126 -8.85 -2.42 -9.76
C CYS A 126 -7.47 -2.89 -9.31
N THR A 127 -6.48 -2.02 -9.48
CA THR A 127 -5.13 -2.23 -8.96
C THR A 127 -4.97 -1.52 -7.62
N TYR A 128 -4.40 -2.22 -6.64
CA TYR A 128 -4.02 -1.68 -5.34
C TYR A 128 -2.80 -2.41 -4.80
N PHE A 129 -2.18 -1.87 -3.76
CA PHE A 129 -0.97 -2.42 -3.15
C PHE A 129 -1.28 -2.85 -1.72
N GLU A 130 -0.96 -4.09 -1.41
CA GLU A 130 -1.18 -4.71 -0.11
C GLU A 130 0.15 -4.82 0.65
N VAL A 131 0.15 -4.38 1.92
CA VAL A 131 1.27 -4.57 2.83
C VAL A 131 1.17 -5.98 3.41
N ILE A 132 2.04 -6.88 2.96
CA ILE A 132 2.12 -8.25 3.45
C ILE A 132 2.87 -8.30 4.78
N ASN A 133 3.98 -7.56 4.86
CA ASN A 133 4.79 -7.45 6.06
C ASN A 133 5.31 -6.04 6.25
N PHE A 134 5.29 -5.55 7.49
CA PHE A 134 5.97 -4.32 7.89
C PHE A 134 6.51 -4.51 9.31
N GLN A 135 7.80 -4.28 9.48
CA GLN A 135 8.45 -4.41 10.78
C GLN A 135 9.58 -3.39 10.93
N ILE A 136 9.73 -2.86 12.14
CA ILE A 136 10.96 -2.20 12.59
C ILE A 136 11.73 -3.18 13.48
N LEU A 137 13.00 -3.43 13.16
CA LEU A 137 13.77 -4.54 13.75
C LEU A 137 14.41 -4.17 15.08
N ASN A 138 14.80 -2.91 15.25
CA ASN A 138 15.67 -2.47 16.35
C ASN A 138 15.02 -1.48 17.33
N TYR A 139 13.77 -1.11 17.12
CA TYR A 139 13.01 -0.24 18.02
C TYR A 139 11.58 -0.73 18.22
N GLU A 140 11.03 -0.39 19.39
CA GLU A 140 9.60 -0.51 19.62
C GLU A 140 8.87 0.57 18.82
N PHE A 141 7.74 0.20 18.24
CA PHE A 141 6.93 1.13 17.47
C PHE A 141 5.43 0.85 17.63
N SER A 142 4.63 1.84 17.30
CA SER A 142 3.18 1.72 17.17
C SER A 142 2.71 2.44 15.92
N LYS A 143 1.61 1.98 15.33
CA LYS A 143 0.98 2.64 14.18
C LYS A 143 -0.38 3.16 14.59
N SER A 144 -0.64 4.44 14.32
CA SER A 144 -1.94 5.05 14.52
C SER A 144 -2.96 4.50 13.52
N ASN A 145 -4.07 3.96 14.02
CA ASN A 145 -5.17 3.50 13.16
C ASN A 145 -5.93 4.66 12.49
N THR A 146 -5.78 5.89 13.00
CA THR A 146 -6.49 7.07 12.50
C THR A 146 -5.66 7.83 11.46
N THR A 147 -4.37 8.01 11.71
CA THR A 147 -3.49 8.82 10.86
C THR A 147 -2.53 7.98 10.01
N GLY A 148 -2.32 6.71 10.35
CA GLY A 148 -1.32 5.86 9.70
C GLY A 148 0.12 6.15 10.11
N ILE A 149 0.37 7.18 10.93
CA ILE A 149 1.70 7.55 11.43
C ILE A 149 2.28 6.42 12.27
N ILE A 150 3.55 6.12 12.03
CA ILE A 150 4.34 5.11 12.74
C ILE A 150 5.22 5.83 13.75
N THR A 151 4.87 5.73 15.03
CA THR A 151 5.65 6.31 16.13
C THR A 151 6.70 5.30 16.58
N VAL A 152 7.97 5.67 16.49
CA VAL A 152 9.13 4.86 16.87
C VAL A 152 9.70 5.39 18.20
N LEU A 153 9.83 4.50 19.18
CA LEU A 153 10.30 4.83 20.53
C LEU A 153 11.83 4.71 20.63
N ILE A 154 12.51 5.85 20.76
CA ILE A 154 13.97 5.93 20.84
C ILE A 154 14.41 5.97 22.33
N PRO A 155 15.29 5.05 22.78
CA PRO A 155 15.72 4.95 24.18
C PRO A 155 16.55 6.12 24.71
#